data_AF-A0A5H8JK92-F1
#
_entry.id   AF-A0A5H8JK92-F1
#
_cell.length_a   1.000
_cell.length_b   1.000
_cell.length_c   1.000
_cell.angle_alpha   90.00
_cell.angle_beta   90.00
_cell.angle_gamma   90.00
#
_symmetry.space_group_name_H-M   'P 1'
#
loop_
_entity.id
_entity.type
_entity.pdbx_description
1 polymer ?
#
loop_
_entity_poly.entity_id
_entity_poly.type
_entity_poly.pdbx_seq_one_letter_code
_entity_poly.pdbx_strand_id
1 'polypeptide(L)' 'MKIEYQDYGAVANIIITSTVFEFRKHNRVVDAALLCTPSITKSRSGFFLVKSVLSGRAKEMLRAYKTVLREANR' A
#
# COMPACT_ATOMS: atom_id res chain seq x y z
N MET A 1 7.16 -4.61 -8.69
CA MET A 1 6.48 -3.78 -7.65
C MET A 1 7.49 -3.24 -6.64
N LYS A 2 7.49 -1.93 -6.37
CA LYS A 2 8.29 -1.26 -5.33
C LYS A 2 7.38 -0.83 -4.18
N ILE A 3 7.74 -1.17 -2.95
CA ILE A 3 6.98 -0.84 -1.75
C ILE A 3 7.91 -0.04 -0.83
N GLU A 4 7.48 1.14 -0.43
CA GLU A 4 8.22 2.02 0.48
C GLU A 4 7.37 2.30 1.71
N TYR A 5 8.00 2.30 2.88
CA TYR A 5 7.38 2.68 4.15
C TYR A 5 8.01 3.99 4.62
N GLN A 6 7.20 5.01 4.83
CA GLN A 6 7.62 6.33 5.31
C GLN A 6 6.93 6.59 6.65
N ASP A 7 7.73 6.81 7.69
CA ASP A 7 7.24 7.09 9.03
C ASP A 7 7.35 8.59 9.35
N TYR A 8 6.25 9.18 9.81
CA TYR A 8 6.17 10.56 10.27
C TYR A 8 5.82 10.64 11.77
N GLY A 9 6.01 9.54 12.51
CA GLY A 9 5.79 9.44 13.96
C GLY A 9 4.34 9.14 14.33
N ALA A 10 3.44 10.12 14.16
CA ALA A 10 2.02 9.93 14.45
C ALA A 10 1.27 9.21 13.31
N VAL A 11 1.72 9.46 12.08
CA VAL A 11 1.14 8.95 10.84
C VAL A 11 2.26 8.26 10.06
N ALA A 12 1.94 7.18 9.36
CA ALA A 12 2.85 6.56 8.42
C ALA A 12 2.19 6.46 7.04
N ASN A 13 3.01 6.46 6.01
CA ASN A 13 2.60 6.29 4.63
C ASN A 13 3.25 5.03 4.05
N ILE A 14 2.45 4.23 3.33
CA ILE A 14 2.95 3.13 2.51
C ILE A 14 2.77 3.55 1.05
N ILE A 15 3.89 3.67 0.34
CA ILE A 15 3.89 4.01 -1.08
C ILE A 15 4.15 2.74 -1.86
N ILE A 16 3.16 2.36 -2.66
CA ILE A 16 3.24 1.21 -3.54
C ILE A 16 3.32 1.74 -4.96
N THR A 17 4.40 1.40 -5.65
CA THR A 17 4.62 1.78 -7.05
C THR A 17 4.76 0.52 -7.89
N SER A 18 3.89 0.33 -8.88
CA SER A 18 3.91 -0.79 -9.80
C SER A 18 3.79 -0.33 -11.25
N THR A 19 4.15 -1.22 -12.18
CA THR A 19 3.93 -1.01 -13.62
C THR A 19 2.53 -1.47 -14.00
N VAL A 20 1.97 -0.95 -15.11
CA VAL A 20 0.60 -1.34 -15.55
C VAL A 20 0.48 -2.84 -15.84
N PHE A 21 1.55 -3.51 -16.27
CA PHE A 21 1.56 -4.96 -16.48
C PHE A 21 1.28 -5.76 -15.18
N GLU A 22 1.68 -5.22 -14.03
CA GLU A 22 1.43 -5.82 -12.71
C GLU A 22 0.15 -5.30 -12.05
N PHE A 23 -0.74 -4.61 -12.79
CA PHE A 23 -1.89 -3.91 -12.22
C PHE A 23 -2.85 -4.82 -11.42
N ARG A 24 -3.07 -6.06 -11.88
CA ARG A 24 -3.91 -7.03 -11.15
C ARG A 24 -3.31 -7.40 -9.80
N LYS A 25 -1.99 -7.62 -9.74
CA LYS A 25 -1.27 -7.90 -8.49
C LYS A 25 -1.29 -6.67 -7.57
N HIS A 26 -1.08 -5.48 -8.13
CA HIS A 26 -1.15 -4.23 -7.39
C HIS A 26 -2.52 -4.03 -6.71
N ASN A 27 -3.62 -4.18 -7.46
CA ASN A 27 -4.95 -4.05 -6.89
C ASN A 27 -5.18 -5.06 -5.78
N ARG A 28 -4.82 -6.32 -5.99
CA ARG A 28 -4.95 -7.37 -4.97
C ARG A 28 -4.23 -7.01 -3.68
N VAL A 29 -2.98 -6.54 -3.77
CA VAL A 29 -2.19 -6.16 -2.60
C VAL A 29 -2.80 -4.95 -1.89
N VAL A 30 -3.24 -3.94 -2.64
CA VAL A 30 -3.87 -2.75 -2.06
C VAL A 30 -5.21 -3.09 -1.41
N ASP A 31 -6.01 -3.95 -2.03
CA ASP A 31 -7.30 -4.36 -1.49
C ASP A 31 -7.11 -5.22 -0.23
N ALA A 32 -6.11 -6.11 -0.20
CA ALA A 32 -5.75 -6.85 1.00
C ALA A 32 -5.29 -5.92 2.15
N ALA A 33 -4.58 -4.84 1.84
CA ALA A 33 -4.18 -3.84 2.83
C ALA A 33 -5.39 -3.09 3.40
N LEU A 34 -6.34 -2.69 2.54
CA LEU A 34 -7.58 -2.03 2.97
C LEU A 34 -8.48 -2.95 3.79
N LEU A 35 -8.59 -4.22 3.41
CA LEU A 35 -9.37 -5.22 4.15
C LEU A 35 -8.77 -5.49 5.55
N CYS A 36 -7.44 -5.47 5.66
CA CYS A 36 -6.78 -5.68 6.95
C CYS A 36 -6.98 -4.49 7.92
N THR A 37 -7.09 -3.28 7.37
CA THR A 37 -7.06 -2.03 8.12
C THR A 37 -7.95 -0.99 7.43
N PRO A 38 -9.26 -0.95 7.74
CA PRO A 38 -10.24 -0.13 7.05
C PRO A 38 -10.13 1.38 7.38
N SER A 39 -9.38 1.75 8.41
CA SER A 39 -9.17 3.13 8.87
C SER A 39 -8.15 3.92 8.03
N ILE A 40 -7.56 3.31 7.00
CA ILE A 40 -6.50 3.90 6.18
C ILE A 40 -7.10 4.66 5.00
N THR A 41 -6.59 5.86 4.74
CA THR A 41 -6.93 6.62 3.54
C THR A 41 -6.07 6.15 2.37
N LYS A 42 -6.70 5.88 1.23
CA LYS A 42 -6.03 5.49 -0.02
C LYS A 42 -6.12 6.62 -1.03
N SER A 43 -4.97 7.02 -1.57
CA SER A 43 -4.90 7.80 -2.80
C SER A 43 -4.19 7.00 -3.88
N ARG A 44 -4.71 7.08 -5.11
CA ARG A 44 -4.15 6.38 -6.29
C ARG A 44 -3.81 7.42 -7.35
N SER A 45 -2.64 7.30 -7.96
CA SER A 45 -2.17 8.21 -8.99
C SER A 45 -1.39 7.46 -10.08
N GLY A 46 -1.47 7.96 -11.32
CA GLY A 46 -0.60 7.57 -12.43
C GLY A 46 -1.31 6.90 -13.61
N PHE A 47 -0.73 7.12 -14.81
CA PHE A 47 -1.25 6.68 -16.11
C PHE A 47 -0.48 5.47 -16.67
N PHE A 48 0.86 5.50 -16.62
CA PHE A 48 1.76 4.40 -17.03
C PHE A 48 2.43 3.64 -15.87
N LEU A 49 2.47 4.26 -14.69
CA LEU A 49 2.92 3.64 -13.44
C LEU A 49 1.79 3.78 -12.45
N VAL A 50 1.39 2.69 -11.83
CA VAL A 50 0.32 2.69 -10.85
C VAL A 50 0.94 2.97 -9.49
N LYS A 51 0.74 4.19 -8.99
CA LYS A 51 1.16 4.60 -7.66
C LYS A 51 -0.06 4.57 -6.74
N SER A 52 0.08 3.98 -5.56
CA SER A 52 -0.91 4.05 -4.50
C SER A 52 -0.23 4.45 -3.20
N VAL A 53 -0.73 5.52 -2.60
CA VAL A 53 -0.29 6.00 -1.30
C VAL A 53 -1.39 5.66 -0.31
N LEU A 54 -1.03 4.82 0.65
CA LEU A 54 -1.84 4.51 1.81
C LEU A 54 -1.33 5.40 2.94
N SER A 55 -2.22 6.07 3.65
CA SER A 55 -1.89 6.94 4.78
C SER A 55 -2.78 6.60 5.99
N GLY A 56 -2.19 6.47 7.17
CA GLY A 56 -2.94 6.13 8.38
C GLY A 56 -2.09 6.18 9.64
N ARG A 57 -2.68 5.82 10.79
CA ARG A 57 -1.97 5.78 12.08
C ARG A 57 -0.82 4.76 12.02
N ALA A 58 0.34 5.12 12.58
CA ALA A 58 1.56 4.30 12.48
C ALA A 58 1.37 2.82 12.91
N LYS A 59 0.64 2.57 14.00
CA LYS A 59 0.33 1.21 14.49
C LYS A 59 -0.45 0.36 13.48
N GLU A 60 -1.44 0.96 12.83
CA GLU A 60 -2.27 0.29 11.81
C GLU A 60 -1.47 0.07 10.54
N MET A 61 -0.65 1.06 10.17
CA MET A 61 0.22 0.98 9.00
C MET A 61 1.30 -0.09 9.13
N LEU A 62 1.85 -0.35 10.32
CA LEU A 62 2.77 -1.48 10.52
C LEU A 62 2.10 -2.83 10.25
N ARG A 63 0.82 -2.98 10.61
CA ARG A 63 0.05 -4.19 10.34
C ARG A 63 -0.25 -4.32 8.84
N ALA A 64 -0.68 -3.24 8.21
CA ALA A 64 -0.92 -3.16 6.77
C ALA A 64 0.35 -3.44 5.96
N TYR A 65 1.51 -2.95 6.42
CA TYR A 65 2.78 -3.16 5.73
C TYR A 65 3.18 -4.64 5.72
N LYS A 66 2.98 -5.36 6.83
CA LYS A 66 3.24 -6.81 6.90
C LYS A 66 2.33 -7.60 5.97
N THR A 67 1.04 -7.23 5.87
CA THR A 67 0.11 -7.91 4.95
C THR A 67 0.44 -7.60 3.49
N VAL A 68 0.81 -6.35 3.19
CA VAL A 68 1.28 -5.92 1.86
C VAL A 68 2.50 -6.73 1.42
N LEU A 69 3.51 -6.88 2.29
CA LEU A 69 4.69 -7.70 1.98
C LEU A 69 4.34 -9.17 1.75
N ARG A 70 3.41 -9.72 2.56
CA ARG A 70 2.97 -11.12 2.42
C ARG A 70 2.24 -11.37 1.10
N GLU A 71 1.36 -10.46 0.69
CA GLU A 71 0.63 -10.59 -0.58
C GLU A 71 1.50 -10.22 -1.79
N ALA A 72 2.53 -9.39 -1.63
CA ALA A 72 3.48 -9.10 -2.69
C ALA A 72 4.40 -10.29 -3.01
N ASN A 73 4.68 -11.14 -2.02
CA ASN A 73 5.50 -12.35 -2.16
C ASN A 73 4.69 -13.59 -2.62
N ARG A 74 3.38 -13.43 -2.86
CA ARG A 74 2.47 -14.49 -3.32
C ARG A 74 2.26 -14.45 -4.83
#